data_AF-A0A932W640-F1
#
_entry.id   AF-A0A932W640-F1
#
_cell.length_a   1.000
_cell.length_b   1.000
_cell.length_c   1.000
_cell.angle_alpha   90.00
_cell.angle_beta   90.00
_cell.angle_gamma   90.00
#
_symmetry.space_group_name_H-M   'P 1'
#
loop_
_entity.id
_entity.type
_entity.pdbx_description
1 polymer ?
#
loop_
_entity_poly.entity_id
_entity_poly.type
_entity_poly.pdbx_seq_one_letter_code
_entity_poly.pdbx_strand_id
1 'polypeptide(L)'
;MRAVGCSAEDGLDAGLVGTHWALVAKGYERDGWPDPVGRFRPVGALRGAALPVPQVDGTWRRVPCPDPVRLARRIGAEAVRAPERAAFDTLAPFRRSTDIRYGELVVSASVYPRRTVVTGPNLPTVSLTRHGPPDIAEPVDPIGTRQPLALALAVHGRPGAIRPGRGGLNRSRYDVVALAWNRRYELRQAGPDRAEVFREDVRVARLLSGDPVPDRRYAVGWDPVADAVDRGLVHLLASAFRVGVPSLRDRGRGLLGR
;
A
#
# COMPACT_ATOMS: atom_id res chain seq x y z
N MET A 1 -38.92 -37.18 16.61
CA MET A 1 -37.92 -36.13 16.88
C MET A 1 -37.25 -35.77 15.56
N ARG A 2 -37.71 -34.73 14.86
CA ARG A 2 -37.14 -34.31 13.57
C ARG A 2 -35.86 -33.52 13.85
N ALA A 3 -34.73 -33.99 13.35
CA ALA A 3 -33.50 -33.21 13.32
C ALA A 3 -33.73 -32.01 12.39
N VAL A 4 -33.73 -30.80 12.96
CA VAL A 4 -33.70 -29.55 12.20
C VAL A 4 -32.33 -29.49 11.56
N GLY A 5 -32.26 -29.81 10.27
CA GLY A 5 -31.09 -29.53 9.44
C GLY A 5 -30.93 -28.02 9.33
N CYS A 6 -30.09 -27.43 10.18
CA CYS A 6 -29.55 -26.10 9.91
C CYS A 6 -28.66 -26.21 8.67
N SER A 7 -29.19 -25.79 7.52
CA SER A 7 -28.42 -25.54 6.30
C SER A 7 -27.45 -24.39 6.59
N ALA A 8 -26.27 -24.72 7.11
CA ALA A 8 -25.19 -23.76 7.34
C ALA A 8 -24.51 -23.37 6.01
N GLU A 9 -24.80 -24.09 4.92
CA GLU A 9 -24.13 -23.88 3.62
C GLU A 9 -24.71 -22.68 2.87
N ASP A 10 -26.03 -22.48 2.86
CA ASP A 10 -26.68 -21.38 2.13
C ASP A 10 -26.39 -19.98 2.73
N GLY A 11 -26.10 -19.91 4.03
CA GLY A 11 -25.77 -18.65 4.72
C GLY A 11 -24.29 -18.24 4.61
N LEU A 12 -23.43 -19.17 4.23
CA LEU A 12 -21.98 -18.96 4.16
C LEU A 12 -21.56 -18.32 2.84
N ASP A 13 -22.23 -18.60 1.72
CA ASP A 13 -21.89 -18.02 0.41
C ASP A 13 -22.21 -16.52 0.34
N ALA A 14 -23.42 -16.12 0.76
CA ALA A 14 -23.74 -14.70 0.99
C ALA A 14 -22.81 -14.09 2.07
N GLY A 15 -22.39 -14.91 3.02
CA GLY A 15 -21.48 -14.59 4.10
C GLY A 15 -19.99 -14.54 3.72
N LEU A 16 -19.60 -14.77 2.47
CA LEU A 16 -18.23 -14.66 1.96
C LEU A 16 -18.07 -13.63 0.85
N VAL A 17 -19.15 -12.92 0.50
CA VAL A 17 -19.10 -11.76 -0.39
C VAL A 17 -18.11 -10.73 0.15
N GLY A 18 -17.24 -10.23 -0.73
CA GLY A 18 -16.19 -9.27 -0.36
C GLY A 18 -15.03 -9.87 0.42
N THR A 19 -14.90 -11.20 0.50
CA THR A 19 -13.74 -11.86 1.14
C THR A 19 -12.47 -11.65 0.32
N HIS A 20 -11.37 -11.42 1.02
CA HIS A 20 -10.06 -11.27 0.42
C HIS A 20 -9.45 -12.65 0.08
N TRP A 21 -10.02 -13.34 -0.91
CA TRP A 21 -9.64 -14.70 -1.31
C TRP A 21 -8.14 -14.88 -1.53
N ALA A 22 -7.56 -13.94 -2.28
CA ALA A 22 -6.15 -13.67 -2.42
C ALA A 22 -5.29 -13.83 -1.11
N LEU A 23 -5.69 -13.18 -0.01
CA LEU A 23 -4.99 -13.22 1.29
C LEU A 23 -5.16 -14.54 2.00
N VAL A 24 -6.38 -15.08 1.93
CA VAL A 24 -6.70 -16.38 2.50
C VAL A 24 -5.88 -17.47 1.82
N ALA A 25 -5.79 -17.47 0.49
CA ALA A 25 -5.02 -18.44 -0.28
C ALA A 25 -3.53 -18.42 0.11
N LYS A 26 -2.88 -17.25 0.14
CA LYS A 26 -1.45 -17.15 0.52
C LYS A 26 -1.20 -17.58 1.96
N GLY A 27 -2.13 -17.31 2.88
CA GLY A 27 -2.02 -17.80 4.24
C GLY A 27 -2.10 -19.32 4.28
N TYR A 28 -3.12 -19.87 3.61
CA TYR A 28 -3.39 -21.30 3.58
C TYR A 28 -2.24 -22.11 2.95
N GLU A 29 -1.68 -21.64 1.83
CA GLU A 29 -0.51 -22.25 1.17
C GLU A 29 0.76 -22.24 2.04
N ARG A 30 0.78 -21.47 3.13
CA ARG A 30 1.87 -21.41 4.13
C ARG A 30 1.52 -22.14 5.42
N ASP A 31 0.55 -23.06 5.36
CA ASP A 31 -0.04 -23.74 6.52
C ASP A 31 -0.55 -22.78 7.60
N GLY A 32 -0.93 -21.58 7.18
CA GLY A 32 -1.32 -20.48 8.04
C GLY A 32 -2.72 -19.94 7.75
N TRP A 33 -3.17 -19.06 8.64
CA TRP A 33 -4.38 -18.27 8.48
C TRP A 33 -4.03 -16.81 8.72
N PRO A 34 -4.48 -15.89 7.85
CA PRO A 34 -4.17 -14.47 8.00
C PRO A 34 -4.80 -13.93 9.30
N ASP A 35 -4.05 -13.08 9.99
CA ASP A 35 -4.46 -12.44 11.25
C ASP A 35 -4.61 -10.92 11.09
N PRO A 36 -5.57 -10.28 11.82
CA PRO A 36 -5.74 -8.82 11.80
C PRO A 36 -4.50 -7.97 12.07
N VAL A 37 -3.50 -8.50 12.79
CA VAL A 37 -2.23 -7.80 13.05
C VAL A 37 -1.21 -7.97 11.91
N GLY A 38 -1.59 -8.60 10.80
CA GLY A 38 -0.76 -8.79 9.61
C GLY A 38 0.21 -9.97 9.69
N ARG A 39 -0.02 -10.91 10.61
CA ARG A 39 0.75 -12.17 10.73
C ARG A 39 -0.04 -13.34 10.14
N PHE A 40 0.63 -14.46 9.89
CA PHE A 40 -0.05 -15.74 9.65
C PHE A 40 0.04 -16.60 10.90
N ARG A 41 -1.10 -17.08 11.41
CA ARG A 41 -1.14 -18.05 12.51
C ARG A 41 -1.21 -19.46 11.94
N PRO A 42 -0.53 -20.46 12.51
CA PRO A 42 -0.72 -21.85 12.09
C PRO A 42 -2.19 -22.24 12.14
N VAL A 43 -2.73 -22.85 11.09
CA VAL A 43 -4.16 -23.20 11.01
C VAL A 43 -4.57 -24.11 12.18
N GLY A 44 -3.70 -25.05 12.57
CA GLY A 44 -3.95 -25.95 13.71
C GLY A 44 -3.99 -25.26 15.08
N ALA A 45 -3.53 -24.01 15.17
CA ALA A 45 -3.53 -23.20 16.40
C ALA A 45 -4.77 -22.29 16.53
N LEU A 46 -5.68 -22.29 15.55
CA LEU A 46 -6.92 -21.51 15.61
C LEU A 46 -7.86 -22.08 16.69
N ARG A 47 -8.50 -21.19 17.47
CA ARG A 47 -9.38 -21.52 18.60
C ARG A 47 -10.53 -20.51 18.68
N GLY A 48 -11.61 -20.89 19.36
CA GLY A 48 -12.77 -20.02 19.64
C GLY A 48 -14.00 -20.32 18.78
N ALA A 49 -15.06 -19.56 19.00
CA ALA A 49 -16.38 -19.75 18.35
C ALA A 49 -16.56 -18.92 17.05
N ALA A 50 -15.49 -18.30 16.54
CA ALA A 50 -15.53 -17.53 15.30
C ALA A 50 -14.16 -17.48 14.62
N LEU A 51 -14.17 -17.46 13.29
CA LEU A 51 -12.99 -17.30 12.45
C LEU A 51 -12.93 -15.85 11.91
N PRO A 52 -11.84 -15.11 12.12
CA PRO A 52 -11.64 -13.82 11.47
C PRO A 52 -11.32 -14.03 9.99
N VAL A 53 -12.18 -13.57 9.09
CA VAL A 53 -12.03 -13.65 7.64
C VAL A 53 -11.74 -12.25 7.10
N PRO A 54 -10.61 -12.05 6.38
CA PRO A 54 -10.27 -10.75 5.83
C PRO A 54 -11.20 -10.38 4.67
N GLN A 55 -11.57 -9.11 4.58
CA GLN A 55 -12.38 -8.54 3.51
C GLN A 55 -11.53 -7.71 2.54
N VAL A 56 -12.02 -7.49 1.33
CA VAL A 56 -11.34 -6.75 0.23
C VAL A 56 -11.16 -5.27 0.57
N ASP A 57 -12.08 -4.67 1.33
CA ASP A 57 -11.96 -3.31 1.85
C ASP A 57 -10.91 -3.18 2.98
N GLY A 58 -10.26 -4.30 3.29
CA GLY A 58 -9.28 -4.46 4.34
C GLY A 58 -9.89 -4.88 5.67
N THR A 59 -11.18 -4.67 5.94
CA THR A 59 -11.78 -5.00 7.24
C THR A 59 -11.77 -6.51 7.54
N TRP A 60 -12.12 -6.88 8.78
CA TRP A 60 -12.18 -8.28 9.21
C TRP A 60 -13.59 -8.63 9.66
N ARG A 61 -14.19 -9.61 9.01
CA ARG A 61 -15.47 -10.17 9.44
C ARG A 61 -15.21 -11.35 10.35
N ARG A 62 -15.88 -11.41 11.50
CA ARG A 62 -15.88 -12.63 12.33
C ARG A 62 -17.01 -13.53 11.87
N VAL A 63 -16.67 -14.68 11.31
CA VAL A 63 -17.63 -15.69 10.89
C VAL A 63 -17.83 -16.66 12.06
N PRO A 64 -19.01 -16.72 12.69
CA PRO A 64 -19.27 -17.68 13.76
C PRO A 64 -19.08 -19.11 13.28
N CYS A 65 -18.31 -19.91 14.02
CA CYS A 65 -18.08 -21.31 13.71
C CYS A 65 -17.64 -22.09 14.96
N PRO A 66 -18.21 -23.27 15.22
CA PRO A 66 -17.77 -24.11 16.33
C PRO A 66 -16.38 -24.74 16.10
N ASP A 67 -15.94 -24.83 14.84
CA ASP A 67 -14.63 -25.36 14.46
C ASP A 67 -13.92 -24.41 13.46
N PRO A 68 -13.09 -23.47 13.97
CA PRO A 68 -12.38 -22.52 13.12
C PRO A 68 -11.28 -23.19 12.28
N VAL A 69 -10.75 -24.34 12.70
CA VAL A 69 -9.71 -25.07 11.95
C VAL A 69 -10.33 -25.67 10.69
N ARG A 70 -11.46 -26.37 10.83
CA ARG A 70 -12.18 -26.94 9.69
C ARG A 70 -12.70 -25.85 8.74
N LEU A 71 -13.23 -24.76 9.28
CA LEU A 71 -13.68 -23.64 8.45
C LEU A 71 -12.51 -22.98 7.69
N ALA A 72 -11.38 -22.73 8.37
CA ALA A 72 -10.18 -22.17 7.74
C ALA A 72 -9.63 -23.05 6.61
N ARG A 73 -9.61 -24.37 6.81
CA ARG A 73 -9.20 -25.31 5.75
C ARG A 73 -10.13 -25.28 4.54
N ARG A 74 -11.45 -25.24 4.78
CA ARG A 74 -12.44 -25.18 3.70
C ARG A 74 -12.31 -23.89 2.90
N ILE A 75 -12.38 -22.73 3.56
CA ILE A 75 -12.24 -21.41 2.91
C ILE A 75 -10.84 -21.30 2.26
N GLY A 76 -9.79 -21.79 2.91
CA GLY A 76 -8.44 -21.84 2.33
C GLY A 76 -8.36 -22.60 1.02
N ALA A 77 -8.91 -23.81 0.97
CA ALA A 77 -8.94 -24.62 -0.24
C ALA A 77 -9.81 -24.01 -1.35
N GLU A 78 -10.90 -23.33 -0.99
CA GLU A 78 -11.73 -22.56 -1.92
C GLU A 78 -10.97 -21.35 -2.47
N ALA A 79 -10.31 -20.58 -1.60
CA ALA A 79 -9.50 -19.42 -1.94
C ALA A 79 -8.39 -19.73 -2.95
N VAL A 80 -7.77 -20.91 -2.83
CA VAL A 80 -6.72 -21.37 -3.75
C VAL A 80 -7.25 -21.59 -5.16
N ARG A 81 -8.53 -21.97 -5.29
CA ARG A 81 -9.23 -22.27 -6.56
C ARG A 81 -10.04 -21.08 -7.10
N ALA A 82 -10.34 -20.10 -6.26
CA ALA A 82 -11.14 -18.93 -6.61
C ALA A 82 -10.45 -18.09 -7.71
N PRO A 83 -11.14 -17.71 -8.81
CA PRO A 83 -10.59 -16.79 -9.80
C PRO A 83 -10.23 -15.41 -9.19
N GLU A 84 -10.92 -15.03 -8.11
CA GLU A 84 -10.68 -13.83 -7.29
C GLU A 84 -9.38 -13.90 -6.46
N ARG A 85 -8.63 -15.01 -6.55
CA ARG A 85 -7.26 -15.12 -6.04
C ARG A 85 -6.31 -14.16 -6.78
N ALA A 86 -6.55 -13.90 -8.06
CA ALA A 86 -5.74 -12.97 -8.84
C ALA A 86 -5.86 -11.56 -8.23
N ALA A 87 -4.74 -10.82 -8.16
CA ALA A 87 -4.57 -9.50 -7.55
C ALA A 87 -3.99 -9.44 -6.12
N PHE A 88 -3.76 -10.57 -5.45
CA PHE A 88 -2.91 -10.57 -4.25
C PHE A 88 -1.46 -10.36 -4.63
N ASP A 89 -0.81 -9.30 -4.14
CA ASP A 89 0.57 -8.94 -4.46
C ASP A 89 0.78 -8.49 -5.91
N THR A 90 -0.29 -8.35 -6.71
CA THR A 90 -0.16 -7.81 -8.06
C THR A 90 0.18 -6.33 -7.95
N LEU A 91 1.42 -6.03 -8.26
CA LEU A 91 1.90 -4.68 -8.48
C LEU A 91 1.31 -4.17 -9.80
N ALA A 92 0.27 -3.36 -9.70
CA ALA A 92 -0.30 -2.68 -10.85
C ALA A 92 0.50 -1.39 -11.12
N PRO A 93 1.05 -1.20 -12.33
CA PRO A 93 1.66 0.07 -12.69
C PRO A 93 0.58 1.15 -12.70
N PHE A 94 0.83 2.26 -12.02
CA PHE A 94 -0.07 3.43 -12.04
C PHE A 94 0.65 4.72 -12.45
N ARG A 95 1.96 4.63 -12.73
CA ARG A 95 2.71 5.74 -13.29
C ARG A 95 3.94 5.24 -14.04
N ARG A 96 4.21 5.88 -15.17
CA ARG A 96 5.45 5.74 -15.95
C ARG A 96 6.07 7.12 -16.11
N SER A 97 7.39 7.17 -16.11
CA SER A 97 8.17 8.38 -16.34
C SER A 97 9.44 8.03 -17.06
N THR A 98 9.88 8.85 -18.01
CA THR A 98 11.14 8.64 -18.70
C THR A 98 12.16 9.65 -18.21
N ASP A 99 13.33 9.17 -17.78
CA ASP A 99 14.48 9.99 -17.46
C ASP A 99 15.51 9.88 -18.59
N ILE A 100 16.03 11.01 -19.07
CA ILE A 100 16.99 11.05 -20.18
C ILE A 100 18.30 10.30 -19.88
N ARG A 101 18.71 10.23 -18.60
CA ARG A 101 19.96 9.58 -18.18
C ARG A 101 19.76 8.12 -17.76
N TYR A 102 18.59 7.75 -17.25
CA TYR A 102 18.36 6.43 -16.63
C TYR A 102 17.26 5.59 -17.29
N GLY A 103 16.59 6.12 -18.31
CA GLY A 103 15.56 5.42 -19.07
C GLY A 103 14.19 5.45 -18.42
N GLU A 104 13.35 4.48 -18.76
CA GLU A 104 12.00 4.37 -18.22
C GLU A 104 12.00 3.96 -16.74
N LEU A 105 11.15 4.63 -15.96
CA LEU A 105 10.82 4.30 -14.59
C LEU A 105 9.33 3.99 -14.51
N VAL A 106 9.00 2.93 -13.77
CA VAL A 106 7.64 2.49 -13.49
C VAL A 106 7.41 2.56 -11.98
N VAL A 107 6.32 3.20 -11.59
CA VAL A 107 5.80 3.15 -10.22
C VAL A 107 4.58 2.23 -10.20
N SER A 108 4.65 1.20 -9.39
CA SER A 108 3.59 0.22 -9.21
C SER A 108 3.11 0.20 -7.76
N ALA A 109 1.84 -0.11 -7.57
CA ALA A 109 1.22 -0.25 -6.27
C ALA A 109 0.47 -1.58 -6.18
N SER A 110 0.47 -2.18 -4.99
CA SER A 110 -0.40 -3.30 -4.64
C SER A 110 -1.21 -2.93 -3.40
N VAL A 111 -2.49 -3.26 -3.43
CA VAL A 111 -3.41 -3.04 -2.31
C VAL A 111 -3.07 -3.97 -1.15
N TYR A 112 -2.57 -5.17 -1.44
CA TYR A 112 -2.02 -6.08 -0.45
C TYR A 112 -0.87 -6.92 -1.03
N PRO A 113 0.30 -7.06 -0.37
CA PRO A 113 0.70 -6.24 0.77
C PRO A 113 0.70 -4.78 0.31
N ARG A 114 0.30 -3.87 1.19
CA ARG A 114 0.18 -2.45 0.86
C ARG A 114 1.56 -1.90 0.52
N ARG A 115 1.90 -1.89 -0.77
CA ARG A 115 3.28 -1.72 -1.22
C ARG A 115 3.29 -0.81 -2.43
N THR A 116 4.25 0.11 -2.44
CA THR A 116 4.60 0.89 -3.62
C THR A 116 6.02 0.51 -4.00
N VAL A 117 6.25 0.28 -5.29
CA VAL A 117 7.55 -0.12 -5.82
C VAL A 117 7.89 0.77 -7.01
N VAL A 118 9.14 1.19 -7.06
CA VAL A 118 9.74 1.91 -8.17
C VAL A 118 10.80 1.02 -8.79
N THR A 119 10.71 0.81 -10.11
CA THR A 119 11.65 0.02 -10.90
C THR A 119 12.01 0.73 -12.19
N GLY A 120 13.20 0.45 -12.72
CA GLY A 120 13.65 0.85 -14.05
C GLY A 120 14.94 0.10 -14.42
N PRO A 121 15.33 0.05 -15.70
CA PRO A 121 16.47 -0.74 -16.14
C PRO A 121 17.80 -0.26 -15.54
N ASN A 122 17.95 1.05 -15.32
CA ASN A 122 19.16 1.65 -14.76
C ASN A 122 18.91 2.30 -13.40
N LEU A 123 17.89 1.84 -12.68
CA LEU A 123 17.49 2.40 -11.39
C LEU A 123 17.47 1.31 -10.32
N PRO A 124 17.81 1.67 -9.07
CA PRO A 124 17.62 0.73 -8.00
C PRO A 124 16.13 0.46 -7.76
N THR A 125 15.80 -0.79 -7.45
CA THR A 125 14.45 -1.13 -7.01
C THR A 125 14.21 -0.51 -5.64
N VAL A 126 13.32 0.47 -5.53
CA VAL A 126 12.96 1.09 -4.26
C VAL A 126 11.54 0.70 -3.91
N SER A 127 11.28 0.31 -2.67
CA SER A 127 9.94 -0.05 -2.23
C SER A 127 9.60 0.47 -0.85
N LEU A 128 8.34 0.85 -0.67
CA LEU A 128 7.75 1.21 0.61
C LEU A 128 6.59 0.25 0.88
N THR A 129 6.57 -0.35 2.06
CA THR A 129 5.51 -1.26 2.49
C THR A 129 4.84 -0.73 3.75
N ARG A 130 3.52 -0.79 3.80
CA ARG A 130 2.71 -0.49 4.98
C ARG A 130 2.28 -1.76 5.71
N HIS A 131 2.70 -1.87 6.96
CA HIS A 131 2.29 -2.86 7.95
C HIS A 131 1.17 -2.32 8.86
N GLY A 132 0.55 -3.18 9.66
CA GLY A 132 -0.49 -2.78 10.63
C GLY A 132 -1.93 -2.95 10.14
N PRO A 133 -2.93 -2.50 10.90
CA PRO A 133 -4.32 -2.74 10.58
C PRO A 133 -4.75 -2.04 9.27
N PRO A 134 -5.78 -2.57 8.62
CA PRO A 134 -6.34 -2.05 7.38
C PRO A 134 -7.24 -0.85 7.68
N ASP A 135 -6.68 0.35 7.58
CA ASP A 135 -7.48 1.54 7.37
C ASP A 135 -7.73 1.63 5.85
N ILE A 136 -8.93 2.09 5.46
CA ILE A 136 -9.36 2.23 4.06
C ILE A 136 -8.28 2.97 3.26
N ALA A 137 -7.50 2.21 2.49
CA ALA A 137 -6.51 2.72 1.56
C ALA A 137 -7.12 2.55 0.16
N GLU A 138 -7.23 3.64 -0.60
CA GLU A 138 -7.63 3.53 -2.00
C GLU A 138 -6.60 2.70 -2.77
N PRO A 139 -7.00 1.93 -3.80
CA PRO A 139 -6.06 1.10 -4.57
C PRO A 139 -4.87 1.87 -5.17
N VAL A 140 -5.06 3.17 -5.42
CA VAL A 140 -4.03 4.10 -5.92
C VAL A 140 -3.13 4.71 -4.82
N ASP A 141 -3.36 4.38 -3.55
CA ASP A 141 -2.69 4.97 -2.38
C ASP A 141 -2.51 3.93 -1.26
N PRO A 142 -1.65 2.91 -1.47
CA PRO A 142 -1.51 1.80 -0.52
C PRO A 142 -0.85 2.24 0.80
N ILE A 143 -0.08 3.33 0.81
CA ILE A 143 0.76 3.70 1.96
C ILE A 143 -0.01 4.33 3.10
N GLY A 144 -1.12 5.06 2.86
CA GLY A 144 -2.22 5.16 3.83
C GLY A 144 -2.01 5.87 5.19
N THR A 145 -0.80 5.90 5.75
CA THR A 145 -0.51 6.10 7.17
C THR A 145 0.63 7.08 7.40
N ARG A 146 0.63 7.69 8.58
CA ARG A 146 1.72 8.55 9.09
C ARG A 146 2.56 7.87 10.15
N GLN A 147 2.17 6.66 10.56
CA GLN A 147 2.84 5.95 11.65
C GLN A 147 4.17 5.39 11.14
N PRO A 148 5.33 5.89 11.60
CA PRO A 148 6.64 5.42 11.11
C PRO A 148 6.82 3.91 11.33
N LEU A 149 6.33 3.41 12.47
CA LEU A 149 6.41 1.98 12.84
C LEU A 149 5.58 1.07 11.93
N ALA A 150 4.63 1.65 11.18
CA ALA A 150 3.84 0.92 10.20
C ALA A 150 4.51 0.92 8.81
N LEU A 151 5.69 1.52 8.63
CA LEU A 151 6.30 1.70 7.31
C LEU A 151 7.68 1.02 7.24
N ALA A 152 7.88 0.23 6.20
CA ALA A 152 9.16 -0.37 5.86
C ALA A 152 9.64 0.12 4.50
N LEU A 153 10.76 0.85 4.49
CA LEU A 153 11.45 1.30 3.28
C LEU A 153 12.56 0.31 2.92
N ALA A 154 12.77 0.06 1.64
CA ALA A 154 13.91 -0.72 1.16
C ALA A 154 14.42 -0.22 -0.20
N VAL A 155 15.73 -0.31 -0.41
CA VAL A 155 16.42 -0.06 -1.69
C VAL A 155 17.21 -1.32 -2.04
N HIS A 156 16.93 -1.94 -3.20
CA HIS A 156 17.45 -3.27 -3.56
C HIS A 156 17.32 -4.31 -2.43
N GLY A 157 16.18 -4.28 -1.72
CA GLY A 157 15.93 -5.16 -0.57
C GLY A 157 16.70 -4.80 0.71
N ARG A 158 17.63 -3.83 0.68
CA ARG A 158 18.31 -3.35 1.89
C ARG A 158 17.36 -2.45 2.70
N PRO A 159 17.13 -2.74 3.98
CA PRO A 159 16.24 -1.95 4.82
C PRO A 159 16.70 -0.49 4.94
N GLY A 160 15.72 0.41 4.99
CA GLY A 160 15.87 1.81 5.37
C GLY A 160 14.83 2.21 6.40
N ALA A 161 14.89 3.45 6.87
CA ALA A 161 13.92 4.03 7.79
C ALA A 161 13.16 5.16 7.10
N ILE A 162 11.92 5.38 7.51
CA ILE A 162 11.12 6.51 7.03
C ILE A 162 10.29 7.07 8.18
N ARG A 163 10.26 8.39 8.28
CA ARG A 163 9.53 9.13 9.30
C ARG A 163 8.76 10.26 8.64
N PRO A 164 7.45 10.05 8.38
CA PRO A 164 6.55 11.15 8.09
C PRO A 164 6.60 12.17 9.25
N GLY A 165 6.86 13.43 8.93
CA GLY A 165 7.02 14.53 9.86
C GLY A 165 5.71 15.22 10.23
N ARG A 166 5.82 16.31 11.01
CA ARG A 166 4.71 17.23 11.28
C ARG A 166 4.43 18.04 10.01
N GLY A 167 3.18 18.11 9.59
CA GLY A 167 2.72 18.89 8.44
C GLY A 167 1.21 19.11 8.54
N GLY A 168 0.61 19.75 7.52
CA GLY A 168 -0.81 20.10 7.53
C GLY A 168 -1.75 18.89 7.69
N LEU A 169 -3.05 19.05 7.89
CA LEU A 169 -3.97 17.92 8.13
C LEU A 169 -4.03 16.85 7.01
N ASN A 170 -3.45 17.12 5.83
CA ASN A 170 -3.50 16.28 4.63
C ASN A 170 -2.13 15.72 4.21
N ARG A 171 -2.12 14.51 3.60
CA ARG A 171 -0.90 13.80 3.18
C ARG A 171 0.00 14.55 2.21
N SER A 172 -0.60 15.31 1.31
CA SER A 172 0.10 16.19 0.39
C SER A 172 0.81 17.37 1.07
N ARG A 173 0.75 17.49 2.41
CA ARG A 173 1.33 18.59 3.19
C ARG A 173 2.29 18.13 4.29
N TYR A 174 2.78 16.88 4.26
CA TYR A 174 3.82 16.42 5.19
C TYR A 174 5.21 16.52 4.62
N ASP A 175 6.11 16.98 5.48
CA ASP A 175 7.53 16.71 5.32
C ASP A 175 7.80 15.24 5.64
N VAL A 176 8.74 14.63 4.94
CA VAL A 176 9.13 13.23 5.16
C VAL A 176 10.63 13.14 5.24
N VAL A 177 11.11 12.53 6.31
CA VAL A 177 12.52 12.17 6.45
C VAL A 177 12.67 10.70 6.12
N ALA A 178 13.60 10.35 5.24
CA ALA A 178 13.94 8.96 4.94
C ALA A 178 15.45 8.74 5.11
N LEU A 179 15.82 7.59 5.65
CA LEU A 179 17.19 7.10 5.69
C LEU A 179 17.24 5.85 4.83
N ALA A 180 17.94 5.93 3.70
CA ALA A 180 18.05 4.82 2.77
C ALA A 180 19.39 4.86 2.07
N TRP A 181 20.01 3.69 1.91
CA TRP A 181 21.30 3.58 1.22
C TRP A 181 22.39 4.49 1.85
N ASN A 182 22.43 4.54 3.19
CA ASN A 182 23.32 5.40 3.98
C ASN A 182 23.18 6.91 3.71
N ARG A 183 22.07 7.34 3.10
CA ARG A 183 21.79 8.73 2.78
C ARG A 183 20.54 9.19 3.50
N ARG A 184 20.56 10.43 3.97
CA ARG A 184 19.39 11.10 4.53
C ARG A 184 18.68 11.91 3.46
N TYR A 185 17.40 11.64 3.28
CA TYR A 185 16.51 12.39 2.40
C TYR A 185 15.48 13.16 3.21
N GLU A 186 15.18 14.35 2.75
CA GLU A 186 14.10 15.19 3.27
C GLU A 186 13.23 15.66 2.12
N LEU A 187 12.01 15.15 2.06
CA LEU A 187 10.95 15.73 1.26
C LEU A 187 10.32 16.85 2.10
N ARG A 188 10.41 18.09 1.61
CA ARG A 188 9.85 19.28 2.25
C ARG A 188 8.72 19.83 1.39
N GLN A 189 7.57 20.07 1.98
CA GLN A 189 6.45 20.69 1.26
C GLN A 189 6.68 22.19 1.21
N ALA A 190 7.02 22.69 0.02
CA ALA A 190 7.35 24.10 -0.21
C ALA A 190 6.12 24.96 -0.56
N GLY A 191 4.94 24.34 -0.71
CA GLY A 191 3.68 25.01 -1.01
C GLY A 191 2.54 24.02 -1.26
N PRO A 192 1.32 24.50 -1.61
CA PRO A 192 0.17 23.63 -1.87
C PRO A 192 0.41 22.67 -3.04
N ASP A 193 1.20 23.09 -4.03
CA ASP A 193 1.43 22.37 -5.29
C ASP A 193 2.92 22.11 -5.54
N ARG A 194 3.76 22.24 -4.51
CA ARG A 194 5.22 22.18 -4.65
C ARG A 194 5.87 21.47 -3.49
N ALA A 195 6.80 20.58 -3.79
CA ALA A 195 7.70 20.01 -2.80
C ALA A 195 9.13 20.05 -3.31
N GLU A 196 10.09 20.05 -2.39
CA GLU A 196 11.50 19.92 -2.69
C GLU A 196 12.04 18.69 -1.99
N VAL A 197 13.00 18.00 -2.61
CA VAL A 197 13.67 16.86 -2.00
C VAL A 197 15.16 17.16 -1.87
N PHE A 198 15.65 17.00 -0.66
CA PHE A 198 17.06 17.18 -0.29
C PHE A 198 17.67 15.83 0.05
N ARG A 199 18.93 15.62 -0.33
CA ARG A 199 19.81 14.56 0.16
C ARG A 199 20.94 15.24 0.92
N GLU A 200 21.08 14.96 2.21
CA GLU A 200 22.17 15.53 3.03
C GLU A 200 22.28 17.05 2.86
N ASP A 201 21.12 17.73 2.96
CA ASP A 201 20.94 19.18 2.78
C ASP A 201 21.24 19.73 1.36
N VAL A 202 21.61 18.88 0.41
CA VAL A 202 21.73 19.23 -1.00
C VAL A 202 20.41 18.94 -1.72
N ARG A 203 19.81 19.94 -2.38
CA ARG A 203 18.59 19.69 -3.17
C ARG A 203 18.90 18.80 -4.37
N VAL A 204 18.11 17.74 -4.54
CA VAL A 204 18.22 16.80 -5.66
C VAL A 204 17.03 16.89 -6.62
N ALA A 205 15.88 17.35 -6.13
CA ALA A 205 14.69 17.48 -6.96
C ALA A 205 13.75 18.59 -6.48
N ARG A 206 13.02 19.17 -7.44
CA ARG A 206 11.79 19.93 -7.22
C ARG A 206 10.63 19.15 -7.80
N LEU A 207 9.55 19.10 -7.06
CA LEU A 207 8.31 18.44 -7.43
C LEU A 207 7.25 19.51 -7.62
N LEU A 208 6.59 19.48 -8.77
CA LEU A 208 5.47 20.35 -9.08
C LEU A 208 4.23 19.48 -9.25
N SER A 209 3.10 19.93 -8.71
CA SER A 209 1.80 19.33 -9.00
C SER A 209 1.59 19.27 -10.50
N GLY A 210 1.16 18.12 -10.98
CA GLY A 210 0.82 17.90 -12.38
C GLY A 210 -0.68 17.71 -12.57
N ASP A 211 -1.06 17.50 -13.83
CA ASP A 211 -2.43 17.30 -14.32
C ASP A 211 -3.18 16.20 -13.52
N PRO A 212 -4.50 16.28 -13.27
CA PRO A 212 -5.25 15.30 -12.48
C PRO A 212 -5.30 13.88 -13.07
N VAL A 213 -4.74 13.67 -14.26
CA VAL A 213 -4.65 12.36 -14.92
C VAL A 213 -3.83 11.42 -14.02
N PRO A 214 -4.26 10.15 -13.82
CA PRO A 214 -3.64 9.22 -12.86
C PRO A 214 -2.11 9.11 -12.96
N ASP A 215 -1.58 9.14 -14.18
CA ASP A 215 -0.15 8.96 -14.48
C ASP A 215 0.69 10.26 -14.34
N ARG A 216 0.05 11.43 -14.24
CA ARG A 216 0.72 12.75 -14.32
C ARG A 216 0.58 13.62 -13.07
N ARG A 217 0.31 13.01 -11.92
CA ARG A 217 0.07 13.71 -10.64
C ARG A 217 1.17 14.71 -10.22
N TYR A 218 2.40 14.51 -10.67
CA TYR A 218 3.48 15.47 -10.47
C TYR A 218 4.54 15.41 -11.58
N ALA A 219 5.18 16.54 -11.83
CA ALA A 219 6.39 16.68 -12.62
C ALA A 219 7.62 16.78 -11.69
N VAL A 220 8.77 16.29 -12.16
CA VAL A 220 10.04 16.35 -11.41
C VAL A 220 11.05 17.18 -12.18
N GLY A 221 11.54 18.24 -11.57
CA GLY A 221 12.74 18.95 -12.00
C GLY A 221 13.95 18.41 -11.23
N TRP A 222 14.90 17.79 -11.93
CA TRP A 222 16.10 17.21 -11.32
C TRP A 222 17.22 18.24 -11.24
N ASP A 223 17.85 18.37 -10.08
CA ASP A 223 19.11 19.11 -9.98
C ASP A 223 20.27 18.24 -10.54
N PRO A 224 21.33 18.82 -11.12
CA PRO A 224 22.38 18.06 -11.82
C PRO A 224 23.11 17.02 -10.97
N VAL A 225 23.12 17.23 -9.65
CA VAL A 225 23.72 16.37 -8.62
C VAL A 225 22.93 15.08 -8.36
N ALA A 226 21.70 14.98 -8.87
CA ALA A 226 20.85 13.82 -8.65
C ALA A 226 21.39 12.58 -9.39
N ASP A 227 21.43 11.45 -8.70
CA ASP A 227 21.83 10.12 -9.21
C ASP A 227 20.66 9.13 -9.31
N ALA A 228 20.95 7.86 -9.65
CA ALA A 228 19.93 6.84 -9.83
C ALA A 228 19.12 6.55 -8.55
N VAL A 229 19.77 6.59 -7.38
CA VAL A 229 19.12 6.33 -6.08
C VAL A 229 18.17 7.48 -5.75
N ASP A 230 18.60 8.71 -5.99
CA ASP A 230 17.77 9.89 -5.79
C ASP A 230 16.49 9.80 -6.64
N ARG A 231 16.61 9.34 -7.89
CA ARG A 231 15.46 9.16 -8.80
C ARG A 231 14.45 8.16 -8.27
N GLY A 232 14.91 6.96 -7.90
CA GLY A 232 14.06 5.93 -7.34
C GLY A 232 13.34 6.41 -6.07
N LEU A 233 14.07 7.04 -5.15
CA LEU A 233 13.50 7.51 -3.88
C LEU A 233 12.56 8.68 -4.04
N VAL A 234 12.90 9.69 -4.84
CA VAL A 234 12.01 10.84 -5.09
C VAL A 234 10.70 10.38 -5.72
N HIS A 235 10.75 9.45 -6.67
CA HIS A 235 9.53 8.91 -7.27
C HIS A 235 8.68 8.12 -6.26
N LEU A 236 9.33 7.32 -5.40
CA LEU A 236 8.64 6.57 -4.36
C LEU A 236 7.95 7.50 -3.36
N LEU A 237 8.70 8.48 -2.83
CA LEU A 237 8.21 9.42 -1.82
C LEU A 237 7.07 10.29 -2.37
N ALA A 238 7.25 10.88 -3.55
CA ALA A 238 6.22 11.72 -4.14
C ALA A 238 4.92 10.96 -4.43
N SER A 239 5.03 9.69 -4.85
CA SER A 239 3.86 8.83 -5.09
C SER A 239 3.20 8.40 -3.78
N ALA A 240 3.97 7.96 -2.79
CA ALA A 240 3.47 7.48 -1.50
C ALA A 240 2.83 8.59 -0.65
N PHE A 241 3.35 9.82 -0.73
CA PHE A 241 2.88 10.96 0.07
C PHE A 241 2.05 11.97 -0.73
N ARG A 242 1.63 11.61 -1.96
CA ARG A 242 0.67 12.36 -2.76
C ARG A 242 1.04 13.82 -2.98
N VAL A 243 2.32 14.07 -3.29
CA VAL A 243 2.74 15.40 -3.73
C VAL A 243 1.92 15.80 -4.96
N GLY A 244 1.34 17.00 -4.95
CA GLY A 244 0.52 17.51 -6.06
C GLY A 244 -0.92 17.01 -6.12
N VAL A 245 -1.44 16.41 -5.04
CA VAL A 245 -2.88 16.10 -4.99
C VAL A 245 -3.60 17.14 -4.11
N PRO A 246 -4.56 17.90 -4.67
CA PRO A 246 -5.40 18.79 -3.90
C PRO A 246 -6.07 18.01 -2.78
N SER A 247 -6.14 18.60 -1.58
CA SER A 247 -6.86 17.96 -0.49
C SER A 247 -8.36 17.87 -0.79
N LEU A 248 -9.09 17.00 -0.08
CA LEU A 248 -10.56 16.96 -0.17
C LEU A 248 -11.20 18.34 0.09
N ARG A 249 -10.60 19.15 0.99
CA ARG A 249 -11.02 20.55 1.21
C ARG A 249 -10.78 21.44 0.00
N ASP A 250 -9.66 21.27 -0.70
CA ASP A 250 -9.33 22.06 -1.89
C ASP A 250 -10.28 21.69 -3.06
N ARG A 251 -10.69 20.40 -3.16
CA ARG A 251 -11.73 19.96 -4.11
C ARG A 251 -13.12 20.53 -3.80
N GLY A 252 -13.48 20.63 -2.52
CA GLY A 252 -14.77 21.19 -2.09
C GLY A 252 -14.90 22.69 -2.39
N ARG A 253 -13.80 23.46 -2.32
CA ARG A 253 -13.81 24.89 -2.70
C ARG A 253 -13.91 25.12 -4.21
N GLY A 254 -13.33 24.23 -5.02
CA GLY A 254 -13.44 24.34 -6.49
C GLY A 254 -14.86 24.08 -7.03
N LEU A 255 -15.69 23.34 -6.28
CA LEU A 255 -17.09 23.05 -6.65
C LEU A 255 -18.09 24.13 -6.22
N LEU A 256 -17.72 25.00 -5.27
CA LEU A 256 -18.58 26.11 -4.80
C LEU A 256 -18.22 27.46 -5.43
N GLY A 257 -17.20 27.50 -6.29
CA GLY A 257 -16.73 28.70 -6.99
C GLY A 257 -17.01 28.69 -8.50
N ARG A 258 -18.03 27.95 -8.94
CA ARG A 258 -18.56 27.99 -10.31
C ARG A 258 -20.05 28.23 -10.29
#